data_AF-A0A7X2NTU4-F1
#
_entry.id   AF-A0A7X2NTU4-F1
#
_cell.length_a   1.000
_cell.length_b   1.000
_cell.length_c   1.000
_cell.angle_alpha   90.00
_cell.angle_beta   90.00
_cell.angle_gamma   90.00
#
_symmetry.space_group_name_H-M   'P 1'
#
loop_
_entity.id
_entity.type
_entity.pdbx_description
1 polymer ?
#
loop_
_entity_poly.entity_id
_entity_poly.type
_entity_poly.pdbx_seq_one_letter_code
_entity_poly.pdbx_strand_id
1 'polypeptide(L)' 'MTDNTEKTVLMKCERCGYEEEVPQKDLDLLRSVDKDPEHCEDHLLCPFCLSDMYRKDSYHFRNHNHS' A
#
# COMPACT_ATOMS: atom_id res chain seq x y z
N MET A 1 -25.22 15.86 -5.80
CA MET A 1 -24.43 14.99 -4.91
C MET A 1 -23.13 14.75 -5.65
N THR A 2 -22.03 15.31 -5.18
CA THR A 2 -20.72 15.07 -5.80
C THR A 2 -20.32 13.64 -5.46
N ASP A 3 -20.26 12.81 -6.50
CA ASP A 3 -19.77 11.44 -6.46
C ASP A 3 -18.26 11.50 -6.15
N ASN A 4 -17.92 11.70 -4.87
CA ASN A 4 -16.55 11.54 -4.40
C ASN A 4 -16.28 10.04 -4.34
N THR A 5 -16.04 9.42 -5.50
CA THR A 5 -15.47 8.09 -5.58
C THR A 5 -14.03 8.19 -5.08
N GLU A 6 -13.87 8.16 -3.76
CA GLU A 6 -12.57 8.12 -3.09
C GLU A 6 -11.83 6.90 -3.63
N LYS A 7 -10.69 7.12 -4.29
CA LYS A 7 -9.87 6.04 -4.79
C LYS A 7 -9.25 5.31 -3.60
N THR A 8 -9.56 4.03 -3.45
CA THR A 8 -8.91 3.14 -2.49
C THR A 8 -7.89 2.26 -3.22
N VAL A 9 -6.86 1.86 -2.51
CA VAL A 9 -5.87 0.88 -2.95
C VAL A 9 -5.85 -0.28 -1.97
N LEU A 10 -5.78 -1.50 -2.50
CA LEU A 10 -5.70 -2.70 -1.68
C LEU A 10 -4.24 -2.97 -1.33
N MET A 11 -3.89 -2.79 -0.07
CA MET A 11 -2.58 -3.08 0.48
C MET A 11 -2.54 -4.50 1.00
N LYS A 12 -1.40 -5.17 0.89
CA LYS A 12 -1.17 -6.54 1.36
C LYS A 12 0.13 -6.61 2.12
N CYS A 13 0.10 -7.23 3.30
CA CYS A 13 1.30 -7.55 4.06
C CYS A 13 2.10 -8.66 3.40
N GLU A 14 3.40 -8.45 3.23
CA GLU A 14 4.28 -9.46 2.64
C GLU A 14 4.47 -10.69 3.53
N ARG A 15 4.30 -10.54 4.85
CA ARG A 15 4.63 -11.58 5.82
C ARG A 15 3.43 -12.42 6.24
N CYS A 16 2.36 -11.78 6.71
CA CYS A 16 1.18 -12.49 7.20
C CYS A 16 0.03 -12.58 6.18
N GLY A 17 0.15 -11.87 5.06
CA GLY A 17 -0.88 -11.83 4.02
C GLY A 17 -2.14 -11.04 4.38
N TYR A 18 -2.14 -10.29 5.49
CA TYR A 18 -3.24 -9.36 5.82
C TYR A 18 -3.45 -8.37 4.68
N GLU A 19 -4.71 -8.12 4.33
CA GLU A 19 -5.09 -7.18 3.27
C GLU A 19 -6.01 -6.09 3.83
N GLU A 20 -5.81 -4.86 3.39
CA GLU A 20 -6.58 -3.70 3.83
C GLU A 20 -6.77 -2.70 2.70
N GLU A 21 -7.98 -2.16 2.57
CA GLU A 21 -8.28 -1.08 1.64
C GLU A 21 -7.92 0.26 2.28
N VAL A 22 -6.96 0.96 1.69
CA VAL A 22 -6.47 2.24 2.19
C VAL A 22 -6.83 3.34 1.19
N PRO A 23 -7.37 4.48 1.64
CA PRO A 23 -7.62 5.62 0.75
C PRO A 23 -6.32 6.11 0.13
N GLN A 24 -6.29 6.27 -1.19
CA GLN A 24 -5.09 6.73 -1.91
C GLN A 24 -4.61 8.10 -1.41
N LYS A 25 -5.54 8.94 -0.94
CA LYS A 25 -5.22 10.24 -0.33
C LYS A 25 -4.33 10.10 0.90
N ASP A 26 -4.50 9.05 1.70
CA ASP A 26 -3.69 8.83 2.89
C ASP A 26 -2.26 8.42 2.53
N LEU A 27 -2.10 7.62 1.47
CA LEU A 27 -0.77 7.33 0.91
C LEU A 27 -0.12 8.57 0.31
N ASP A 28 -0.86 9.38 -0.45
CA ASP A 28 -0.35 10.63 -1.01
C ASP A 28 0.11 11.60 0.09
N LEU A 29 -0.59 11.64 1.23
CA LEU A 29 -0.18 12.40 2.41
C LEU A 29 1.13 11.85 3.00
N LEU A 30 1.26 10.54 3.14
CA LEU A 30 2.50 9.92 3.65
C LEU A 30 3.71 10.27 2.77
N ARG A 31 3.56 10.15 1.44
CA ARG A 31 4.60 10.55 0.47
C ARG A 31 4.97 12.04 0.56
N SER A 32 4.04 12.90 0.96
CA SER A 32 4.29 14.33 1.12
C SER A 32 5.07 14.66 2.41
N VAL A 33 5.03 13.76 3.40
CA VAL A 33 5.75 13.90 4.67
C VAL A 33 7.18 13.37 4.55
N ASP A 34 7.40 12.34 3.73
CA ASP A 34 8.72 11.80 3.49
C ASP A 34 9.60 12.75 2.67
N LYS A 35 10.85 12.93 3.12
CA LYS A 35 11.80 13.89 2.55
C LYS A 35 12.50 13.41 1.28
N ASP A 36 12.32 12.15 0.89
CA ASP A 36 13.01 11.51 -0.23
C ASP A 36 12.00 11.04 -1.30
N PRO A 37 11.61 11.93 -2.24
CA PRO A 37 10.57 11.63 -3.22
C PRO A 37 10.97 10.56 -4.26
N GLU A 38 12.26 10.19 -4.37
CA GLU A 38 12.73 9.20 -5.34
C GLU A 38 12.66 7.75 -4.82
N HIS A 39 12.58 7.56 -3.49
CA HIS A 39 12.58 6.21 -2.87
C HIS A 39 11.32 5.89 -2.04
N CYS A 40 10.29 6.74 -2.13
CA CYS A 40 9.01 6.46 -1.48
C CYS A 40 8.19 5.46 -2.29
N GLU A 41 8.52 4.18 -2.16
CA GLU A 41 7.54 3.13 -2.41
C GLU A 41 6.38 3.30 -1.42
N ASP A 42 5.15 3.26 -1.91
CA ASP A 42 3.92 3.25 -1.11
C ASP A 42 3.93 2.03 -0.18
N HIS A 43 4.47 2.15 1.04
CA HIS A 43 4.49 1.08 2.04
C HIS A 43 3.87 1.52 3.37
N LEU A 44 3.20 0.59 4.04
CA LEU A 44 2.56 0.77 5.34
C LEU A 44 2.99 -0.35 6.29
N LEU A 45 2.97 -0.09 7.60
CA LEU A 45 3.23 -1.15 8.58
C LEU A 45 1.98 -1.96 8.86
N CYS A 46 2.09 -3.28 8.80
CA CYS A 46 1.01 -4.20 9.13
C CYS A 46 0.65 -4.10 10.62
N PRO A 47 -0.62 -3.90 11.00
CA PRO A 47 -1.03 -3.77 12.39
C PRO A 47 -0.86 -5.07 13.20
N PHE A 48 -0.71 -6.22 12.55
CA PHE A 48 -0.60 -7.52 13.22
C PHE A 48 0.84 -7.99 13.44
N CYS A 49 1.73 -7.73 12.48
CA CYS A 49 3.09 -8.28 12.50
C CYS A 49 4.18 -7.22 12.31
N LEU A 50 3.80 -5.96 12.16
CA LEU A 50 4.68 -4.80 11.95
C LEU A 50 5.64 -4.95 10.77
N SER A 51 5.38 -5.89 9.86
CA SER A 51 6.07 -6.03 8.58
C SER A 51 5.44 -5.13 7.53
N ASP A 52 6.19 -4.87 6.46
CA ASP A 52 5.76 -3.98 5.41
C ASP A 52 4.55 -4.54 4.64
N MET A 53 3.67 -3.62 4.28
CA MET A 53 2.54 -3.81 3.41
C MET A 53 2.78 -3.01 2.15
N TYR A 54 2.61 -3.67 1.01
CA TYR A 54 2.73 -3.05 -0.30
C TYR A 54 1.39 -3.13 -1.02
N ARG A 55 1.21 -2.35 -2.07
CA ARG A 55 0.02 -2.53 -2.92
C ARG A 55 -0.03 -3.95 -3.46
N LYS A 56 -1.20 -4.58 -3.40
CA LYS A 56 -1.39 -5.98 -3.84
C LYS A 56 -1.07 -6.18 -5.32
N ASP A 57 -1.26 -5.16 -6.15
CA ASP A 57 -0.95 -5.15 -7.58
C ASP A 57 0.50 -4.76 -7.92
N SER A 58 1.32 -4.45 -6.91
CA SER A 58 2.73 -4.09 -7.08
C SER A 58 3.61 -5.28 -7.50
N TYR A 59 4.81 -4.95 -7.94
CA TYR A 59 5.83 -5.93 -8.33
C TYR A 59 6.24 -6.85 -7.17
N HIS A 60 6.08 -6.42 -5.91
CA HIS A 60 6.35 -7.24 -4.72
C HIS A 60 5.57 -8.56 -4.72
N PHE A 61 4.35 -8.56 -5.24
CA PHE A 61 3.49 -9.76 -5.25
C PHE A 61 3.36 -10.42 -6.62
N ARG A 62 3.79 -9.75 -7.71
CA ARG A 62 3.71 -10.30 -9.07
C ARG A 62 4.61 -11.52 -9.30
N ASN A 63 5.68 -11.69 -8.52
CA ASN A 63 6.63 -12.80 -8.69
C ASN A 63 6.25 -14.10 -7.95
N HIS A 64 5.11 -14.16 -7.27
CA HIS A 64 4.67 -15.38 -6.57
C HIS A 64 3.86 -16.37 -7.43
N ASN A 65 3.63 -16.10 -8.72
CA ASN A 65 2.86 -16.93 -9.64
C ASN A 65 3.69 -17.60 -10.75
N HIS A 66 4.90 -18.09 -10.43
CA HIS A 66 5.57 -19.08 -11.27
C HIS A 66 5.61 -20.42 -10.53
N SER A 67 4.57 -21.24 -10.71
CA SER A 67 4.59 -22.67 -10.42
C SER A 67 3.82 -23.43 -11.48
#